data_AF-D2EN87-F1
#
_entry.id   AF-D2EN87-F1
#
_cell.length_a   1.000
_cell.length_b   1.000
_cell.length_c   1.000
_cell.angle_alpha   90.00
_cell.angle_beta   90.00
_cell.angle_gamma   90.00
#
_symmetry.space_group_name_H-M   'P 1'
#
loop_
_entity.id
_entity.type
_entity.pdbx_description
1 polymer ?
#
loop_
_entity_poly.entity_id
_entity_poly.type
_entity_poly.pdbx_seq_one_letter_code
_entity_poly.pdbx_strand_id
1 'polypeptide(L)'
;MLYDKENKRREGKFMAFTNTQRRSASFGVVTSLPDDVIDSLWFIIDHFLKNVFELEEELEFQLLNNEGTITFHFSSQHLPTSIDFDFNHPFDPLYPPRVLVLDMDGKETILLPEENDLF
;
A
#
# COMPACT_ATOMS: atom_id res chain seq x y z
N MET A 1 23.01 -25.35 12.48
CA MET A 1 21.62 -25.70 12.83
C MET A 1 20.67 -24.50 13.01
N LEU A 2 21.16 -23.27 13.28
CA LEU A 2 20.33 -22.05 13.21
C LEU A 2 20.25 -21.47 11.77
N TYR A 3 21.31 -21.63 10.97
CA TYR A 3 21.37 -21.18 9.57
C TYR A 3 20.36 -21.88 8.62
N ASP A 4 19.99 -23.14 8.89
CA ASP A 4 19.03 -23.88 8.05
C ASP A 4 17.56 -23.56 8.36
N LYS A 5 17.26 -23.05 9.56
CA LYS A 5 15.88 -22.72 9.96
C LYS A 5 15.40 -21.41 9.35
N GLU A 6 16.29 -20.43 9.17
CA GLU A 6 15.94 -19.18 8.48
C GLU A 6 15.77 -19.39 6.98
N ASN A 7 16.62 -20.19 6.33
CA ASN A 7 16.48 -20.47 4.91
C ASN A 7 15.25 -21.34 4.58
N LYS A 8 14.91 -22.32 5.44
CA LYS A 8 13.63 -23.05 5.29
C LYS A 8 12.38 -22.20 5.52
N ARG A 9 12.49 -21.07 6.23
CA ARG A 9 11.39 -20.09 6.38
C ARG A 9 11.22 -19.22 5.13
N ARG A 10 12.27 -19.08 4.32
CA ARG A 10 12.28 -18.28 3.08
C ARG A 10 11.77 -19.06 1.86
N GLU A 11 11.92 -20.39 1.84
CA GLU A 11 11.48 -21.24 0.72
C GLU A 11 9.94 -21.40 0.59
N GLY A 12 9.15 -20.74 1.44
CA GLY A 12 7.68 -20.78 1.37
C GLY A 12 6.97 -19.52 1.88
N LYS A 13 7.68 -18.39 2.05
CA LYS A 13 7.00 -17.12 2.32
C LYS A 13 6.56 -16.54 0.99
N PHE A 14 5.26 -16.59 0.70
CA PHE A 14 4.71 -15.79 -0.40
C PHE A 14 5.08 -14.33 -0.13
N MET A 15 5.68 -13.67 -1.11
CA MET A 15 5.90 -12.23 -1.04
C MET A 15 4.53 -11.55 -1.01
N ALA A 16 4.36 -10.52 -0.17
CA ALA A 16 3.09 -9.81 -0.11
C ALA A 16 2.73 -9.22 -1.49
N PHE A 17 1.44 -9.10 -1.76
CA PHE A 17 0.85 -8.56 -2.99
C PHE A 17 1.17 -9.39 -4.26
N THR A 18 1.63 -10.64 -4.14
CA THR A 18 1.92 -11.52 -5.28
C THR A 18 0.84 -12.56 -5.58
N ASN A 19 -0.08 -12.82 -4.65
CA ASN A 19 -1.18 -13.78 -4.81
C ASN A 19 -2.54 -13.12 -4.50
N THR A 20 -2.86 -12.04 -5.21
CA THR A 20 -4.11 -11.29 -5.02
C THR A 20 -5.33 -12.17 -5.26
N GLN A 21 -6.13 -12.38 -4.21
CA GLN A 21 -7.43 -13.07 -4.28
C GLN A 21 -8.60 -12.07 -4.28
N ARG A 22 -8.48 -10.98 -3.52
CA ARG A 22 -9.50 -9.93 -3.41
C ARG A 22 -8.83 -8.62 -3.03
N ARG A 23 -9.42 -7.53 -3.54
CA ARG A 23 -9.17 -6.17 -3.09
C ARG A 23 -10.42 -5.54 -2.50
N SER A 24 -10.22 -4.81 -1.43
CA SER A 24 -11.26 -4.01 -0.77
C SER A 24 -10.69 -2.67 -0.32
N ALA A 25 -11.58 -1.72 -0.10
CA ALA A 25 -11.28 -0.51 0.66
C ALA A 25 -12.21 -0.49 1.88
N SER A 26 -11.69 -0.02 3.01
CA SER A 26 -12.47 0.12 4.23
C SER A 26 -13.58 1.17 4.07
N PHE A 27 -14.51 1.19 5.03
CA PHE A 27 -15.57 2.20 5.03
C PHE A 27 -15.01 3.63 5.13
N GLY A 28 -13.99 3.85 5.99
CA GLY A 28 -13.33 5.14 6.11
C GLY A 28 -12.69 5.60 4.80
N VAL A 29 -12.06 4.69 4.06
CA VAL A 29 -11.43 5.00 2.77
C VAL A 29 -12.49 5.36 1.72
N VAL A 30 -13.50 4.52 1.52
CA VAL A 30 -14.53 4.74 0.47
C VAL A 30 -15.37 6.01 0.73
N THR A 31 -15.44 6.47 1.98
CA THR A 31 -16.18 7.70 2.34
C THR A 31 -15.31 8.96 2.32
N SER A 32 -13.98 8.82 2.25
CA SER A 32 -13.04 9.96 2.30
C SER A 32 -12.25 10.17 1.02
N LEU A 33 -12.09 9.13 0.19
CA LEU A 33 -11.36 9.18 -1.07
C LEU A 33 -12.29 8.85 -2.25
N PRO A 34 -12.16 9.56 -3.39
CA PRO A 34 -12.82 9.16 -4.63
C PRO A 34 -12.28 7.83 -5.18
N ASP A 35 -13.10 7.15 -5.98
CA ASP A 35 -12.78 5.83 -6.55
C ASP A 35 -11.49 5.84 -7.39
N ASP A 36 -11.24 6.90 -8.18
CA ASP A 36 -10.05 7.03 -9.03
C ASP A 36 -8.74 7.20 -8.23
N VAL A 37 -8.81 7.85 -7.07
CA VAL A 37 -7.70 7.95 -6.11
C VAL A 37 -7.41 6.57 -5.49
N ILE A 38 -8.45 5.82 -5.11
CA ILE A 38 -8.32 4.46 -4.57
C ILE A 38 -7.71 3.52 -5.62
N ASP A 39 -8.21 3.57 -6.86
CA ASP A 39 -7.69 2.76 -7.97
C ASP A 39 -6.22 3.09 -8.28
N SER A 40 -5.79 4.33 -8.07
CA SER A 40 -4.41 4.76 -8.27
C SER A 40 -3.44 4.09 -7.29
N LEU A 41 -3.85 3.87 -6.04
CA LEU A 41 -3.05 3.13 -5.06
C LEU A 41 -2.81 1.68 -5.53
N TRP A 42 -3.86 1.01 -6.01
CA TRP A 42 -3.73 -0.34 -6.58
C TRP A 42 -2.86 -0.35 -7.84
N PHE A 43 -3.04 0.66 -8.70
CA PHE A 43 -2.22 0.82 -9.89
C PHE A 43 -0.73 0.95 -9.54
N ILE A 44 -0.39 1.75 -8.53
CA ILE A 44 0.99 1.91 -8.06
C ILE A 44 1.58 0.57 -7.61
N ILE A 45 0.84 -0.14 -6.75
CA ILE A 45 1.28 -1.44 -6.24
C ILE A 45 1.52 -2.41 -7.41
N ASP A 46 0.61 -2.45 -8.37
CA ASP A 46 0.67 -3.42 -9.46
C ASP A 46 1.78 -3.16 -10.49
N HIS A 47 2.05 -1.90 -10.78
CA HIS A 47 2.90 -1.54 -11.92
C HIS A 47 4.30 -1.08 -11.51
N PHE A 48 4.47 -0.61 -10.28
CA PHE A 48 5.74 -0.04 -9.83
C PHE A 48 6.35 -0.74 -8.62
N LEU A 49 5.55 -1.36 -7.76
CA LEU A 49 6.05 -1.91 -6.51
C LEU A 49 6.18 -3.44 -6.52
N LYS A 50 5.09 -4.16 -6.83
CA LYS A 50 5.09 -5.62 -6.79
C LYS A 50 6.02 -6.18 -7.86
N ASN A 51 6.73 -7.27 -7.53
CA ASN A 51 7.77 -7.90 -8.36
C ASN A 51 9.00 -7.02 -8.66
N VAL A 52 9.03 -5.76 -8.19
CA VAL A 52 10.21 -4.88 -8.26
C VAL A 52 10.92 -4.86 -6.91
N PHE A 53 10.15 -4.78 -5.82
CA PHE A 53 10.63 -4.80 -4.45
C PHE A 53 10.08 -6.02 -3.69
N GLU A 54 10.81 -6.48 -2.67
CA GLU A 54 10.27 -7.39 -1.66
C GLU A 54 9.36 -6.58 -0.72
N LEU A 55 8.05 -6.64 -0.96
CA LEU A 55 7.07 -5.87 -0.19
C LEU A 55 6.73 -6.53 1.15
N GLU A 56 6.50 -5.69 2.15
CA GLU A 56 5.94 -6.06 3.46
C GLU A 56 4.43 -6.33 3.33
N GLU A 57 3.83 -6.98 4.32
CA GLU A 57 2.37 -7.23 4.37
C GLU A 57 1.58 -5.95 4.67
N GLU A 58 2.24 -4.89 5.16
CA GLU A 58 1.66 -3.56 5.39
C GLU A 58 2.46 -2.52 4.62
N LEU A 59 1.79 -1.72 3.81
CA LEU A 59 2.37 -0.59 3.08
C LEU A 59 1.71 0.71 3.55
N GLU A 60 2.49 1.78 3.69
CA GLU A 60 1.99 3.12 3.99
C GLU A 60 2.18 4.04 2.78
N PHE A 61 1.11 4.75 2.41
CA PHE A 61 1.15 5.82 1.41
C PHE A 61 0.69 7.12 2.05
N GLN A 62 1.51 8.16 1.93
CA GLN A 62 1.10 9.52 2.28
C GLN A 62 0.51 10.20 1.06
N LEU A 63 -0.58 10.95 1.24
CA LEU A 63 -1.25 11.70 0.19
C LEU A 63 -0.85 13.17 0.33
N LEU A 64 -0.03 13.64 -0.60
CA LEU A 64 0.54 14.99 -0.58
C LEU A 64 -0.13 15.88 -1.62
N ASN A 65 -0.20 17.17 -1.31
CA ASN A 65 -0.59 18.19 -2.27
C ASN A 65 0.64 18.65 -3.07
N ASN A 66 0.62 18.42 -4.37
CA ASN A 66 1.59 18.95 -5.32
C ASN A 66 0.86 19.91 -6.27
N GLU A 67 0.94 21.21 -5.97
CA GLU A 67 0.34 22.29 -6.78
C GLU A 67 -1.16 22.12 -7.12
N GLY A 68 -1.93 21.50 -6.22
CA GLY A 68 -3.37 21.24 -6.40
C GLY A 68 -3.70 19.86 -6.96
N THR A 69 -2.69 19.06 -7.25
CA THR A 69 -2.82 17.65 -7.65
C THR A 69 -2.26 16.71 -6.59
N ILE A 70 -2.70 15.46 -6.61
CA ILE A 70 -2.25 14.45 -5.64
C ILE A 70 -0.91 13.83 -6.01
N THR A 71 -0.03 13.71 -5.02
CA THR A 71 1.17 12.88 -5.07
C THR A 71 1.07 11.81 -3.99
N PHE A 72 1.29 10.55 -4.36
CA PHE A 72 1.41 9.46 -3.39
C PHE A 72 2.89 9.27 -3.04
N HIS A 73 3.24 9.49 -1.78
CA HIS A 73 4.57 9.24 -1.26
C HIS A 73 4.61 7.86 -0.59
N PHE A 74 5.41 6.96 -1.15
CA PHE A 74 5.65 5.62 -0.61
C PHE A 74 7.03 5.56 0.04
N SER A 75 7.09 4.95 1.23
CA SER A 75 8.35 4.60 1.88
C SER A 75 8.18 3.30 2.66
N SER A 76 9.25 2.51 2.77
CA SER A 76 9.31 1.30 3.61
C SER A 76 10.62 1.32 4.38
N GLN A 77 10.61 0.80 5.62
CA GLN A 77 11.81 0.71 6.44
C GLN A 77 12.87 -0.23 5.83
N HIS A 78 12.45 -1.14 4.95
CA HIS A 78 13.32 -2.10 4.29
C HIS A 78 13.86 -1.59 2.95
N LEU A 79 13.38 -0.45 2.47
CA LEU A 79 13.84 0.18 1.23
C LEU A 79 14.64 1.46 1.55
N PRO A 80 15.87 1.61 1.04
CA PRO A 80 16.68 2.81 1.26
C PRO A 80 16.17 4.03 0.46
N THR A 81 14.99 3.95 -0.15
CA THR A 81 14.46 4.94 -1.09
C THR A 81 12.98 5.12 -0.87
N SER A 82 12.56 6.38 -0.76
CA SER A 82 11.17 6.80 -0.89
C SER A 82 10.85 7.11 -2.35
N ILE A 83 9.63 6.83 -2.78
CA ILE A 83 9.19 7.04 -4.16
C ILE A 83 7.93 7.91 -4.15
N ASP A 84 7.96 8.97 -4.96
CA ASP A 84 6.81 9.84 -5.19
C ASP A 84 6.15 9.47 -6.52
N PHE A 85 4.83 9.31 -6.49
CA PHE A 85 4.01 9.04 -7.67
C PHE A 85 3.03 10.20 -7.88
N ASP A 86 3.32 11.03 -8.88
CA ASP A 86 2.49 12.18 -9.26
C ASP A 86 1.31 11.73 -10.13
N PHE A 87 0.09 12.15 -9.76
CA PHE A 87 -1.13 11.93 -10.54
C PHE A 87 -1.82 13.26 -10.83
N ASN A 88 -2.63 13.30 -11.89
CA ASN A 88 -3.37 14.50 -12.27
C ASN A 88 -4.71 14.66 -11.52
N HIS A 89 -4.98 13.83 -10.51
CA HIS A 89 -6.21 13.94 -9.74
C HIS A 89 -6.18 15.20 -8.87
N PRO A 90 -7.30 15.93 -8.72
CA PRO A 90 -7.35 17.07 -7.82
C PRO A 90 -7.07 16.65 -6.39
N PHE A 91 -6.29 17.45 -5.66
CA PHE A 91 -6.10 17.25 -4.22
C PHE A 91 -7.19 17.97 -3.44
N ASP A 92 -7.83 17.27 -2.49
CA ASP A 92 -8.72 17.87 -1.50
C ASP A 92 -8.03 17.86 -0.12
N PRO A 93 -7.91 19.01 0.57
CA PRO A 93 -7.40 19.06 1.95
C PRO A 93 -8.16 18.22 2.98
N LEU A 94 -9.36 17.74 2.65
CA LEU A 94 -10.15 16.83 3.47
C LEU A 94 -9.79 15.35 3.28
N TYR A 95 -8.92 15.01 2.32
CA TYR A 95 -8.41 13.65 2.18
C TYR A 95 -7.62 13.24 3.43
N PRO A 96 -7.65 11.94 3.79
CA PRO A 96 -6.78 11.42 4.82
C PRO A 96 -5.32 11.69 4.44
N PRO A 97 -4.47 12.12 5.39
CA PRO A 97 -3.08 12.45 5.09
C PRO A 97 -2.25 11.22 4.70
N ARG A 98 -2.71 10.02 5.08
CA ARG A 98 -2.10 8.74 4.70
C ARG A 98 -3.13 7.62 4.76
N VAL A 99 -2.83 6.54 4.04
CA VAL A 99 -3.57 5.28 4.07
C VAL A 99 -2.61 4.11 4.26
N LEU A 100 -3.12 3.01 4.81
CA LEU A 100 -2.41 1.73 4.88
C LEU A 100 -2.99 0.78 3.84
N VAL A 101 -2.14 -0.10 3.30
CA VAL A 101 -2.55 -1.22 2.46
C VAL A 101 -2.03 -2.50 3.08
N LEU A 102 -2.95 -3.36 3.50
CA LEU A 102 -2.64 -4.65 4.12
C LEU A 102 -2.83 -5.79 3.12
N ASP A 103 -1.95 -6.77 3.14
CA ASP A 103 -2.12 -8.07 2.52
C ASP A 103 -2.23 -9.17 3.60
N MET A 104 -3.43 -9.74 3.73
CA MET A 104 -3.68 -10.90 4.60
C MET A 104 -3.93 -12.14 3.75
N ASP A 105 -2.86 -12.81 3.34
CA ASP A 105 -2.90 -14.06 2.55
C ASP A 105 -3.68 -13.90 1.22
N GLY A 106 -3.40 -12.81 0.50
CA GLY A 106 -4.03 -12.46 -0.77
C GLY A 106 -5.33 -11.68 -0.64
N LYS A 107 -5.81 -11.41 0.58
CA LYS A 107 -6.92 -10.48 0.83
C LYS A 107 -6.33 -9.11 1.13
N GLU A 108 -6.28 -8.30 0.09
CA GLU A 108 -5.66 -6.99 0.12
C GLU A 108 -6.70 -5.92 0.47
N THR A 109 -6.41 -5.05 1.44
CA THR A 109 -7.35 -3.99 1.86
C THR A 109 -6.63 -2.66 2.04
N ILE A 110 -7.18 -1.59 1.46
CA ILE A 110 -6.79 -0.22 1.80
C ILE A 110 -7.65 0.23 2.99
N LEU A 111 -7.03 0.79 4.01
CA LEU A 111 -7.71 1.30 5.19
C LEU A 111 -7.07 2.59 5.71
N LEU A 112 -7.81 3.32 6.55
CA LEU A 112 -7.25 4.42 7.32
C LEU A 112 -6.41 3.86 8.48
N PRO A 113 -5.32 4.54 8.90
CA PRO A 113 -4.51 4.06 10.03
C PRO A 113 -5.30 3.79 11.31
N GLU A 114 -6.37 4.56 11.56
CA GLU A 114 -7.24 4.43 12.73
C GLU A 114 -8.10 3.14 12.68
N GLU A 115 -8.23 2.51 11.52
CA GLU A 115 -8.98 1.26 11.33
C GLU A 115 -8.08 0.02 11.47
N ASN A 116 -6.77 0.17 11.65
CA ASN A 116 -5.82 -0.96 11.63
C ASN A 116 -6.10 -1.98 12.75
N ASP A 117 -6.49 -1.52 13.94
CA ASP A 117 -6.80 -2.39 15.09
C ASP A 117 -8.04 -3.29 14.87
N LEU A 118 -8.77 -3.11 13.77
CA LEU A 118 -9.97 -3.88 13.41
C LEU A 118 -9.66 -5.08 12.50
N PHE A 119 -8.42 -5.21 12.02
CA PHE A 119 -7.97 -6.24 11.08
C PHE A 119 -6.84 -7.07 11.67
#